data_AF-A0A812WXT7-F1
#
_entry.id   AF-A0A812WXT7-F1
#
_cell.length_a   1.000
_cell.length_b   1.000
_cell.length_c   1.000
_cell.angle_alpha   90.00
_cell.angle_beta   90.00
_cell.angle_gamma   90.00
#
_symmetry.space_group_name_H-M   'P 1'
#
loop_
_entity.id
_entity.type
_entity.pdbx_description
1 polymer ?
#
loop_
_entity_poly.entity_id
_entity_poly.type
_entity_poly.pdbx_seq_one_letter_code
_entity_poly.pdbx_strand_id
1 'polypeptide(L)'
;MLGRMVCFVLVAAAVAKPRQPKSTYVKVPVVPEPTTCGLANLLRPQPDLFADATFEGAFVSAAEAAVREAAGAAWKRLDSNQDGNLDVDELSAAVRASWKSKRFQPPAHTWVFLWALADTFRAKDLSRSARVSIAEMDQVVDKLLRSVKFLDERRALFDDIAGPGVGDEEGAFSKATWEAWRAS
;
A
#
# COMPACT_ATOMS: atom_id res chain seq x y z
N MET A 1 -6.25 55.04 58.22
CA MET A 1 -5.57 53.78 57.86
C MET A 1 -6.56 52.94 57.05
N LEU A 2 -6.39 52.88 55.73
CA LEU A 2 -7.28 52.14 54.80
C LEU A 2 -6.84 50.67 54.76
N GLY A 3 -7.72 49.76 55.19
CA GLY A 3 -7.51 48.32 55.09
C GLY A 3 -7.82 47.80 53.69
N ARG A 4 -6.84 47.19 53.03
CA ARG A 4 -7.01 46.48 51.75
C ARG A 4 -7.51 45.06 52.02
N MET A 5 -8.72 44.78 51.58
CA MET A 5 -9.34 43.44 51.63
C MET A 5 -8.92 42.67 50.36
N VAL A 6 -8.12 41.62 50.54
CA VAL A 6 -7.64 40.77 49.44
C VAL A 6 -8.63 39.62 49.25
N CYS A 7 -9.39 39.67 48.15
CA CYS A 7 -10.26 38.58 47.73
C CYS A 7 -9.44 37.49 47.03
N PHE A 8 -9.30 36.34 47.67
CA PHE A 8 -8.78 35.12 47.03
C PHE A 8 -9.90 34.44 46.25
N VAL A 9 -9.82 34.49 44.92
CA VAL A 9 -10.68 33.69 44.02
C VAL A 9 -10.06 32.31 43.89
N LEU A 10 -10.61 31.33 44.60
CA LEU A 10 -10.29 29.91 44.43
C LEU A 10 -10.93 29.40 43.12
N VAL A 11 -10.15 29.34 42.06
CA VAL A 11 -10.54 28.66 40.82
C VAL A 11 -10.41 27.15 41.05
N ALA A 12 -11.53 26.48 41.29
CA ALA A 12 -11.57 25.02 41.32
C ALA A 12 -11.32 24.48 39.90
N ALA A 13 -10.08 24.04 39.64
CA ALA A 13 -9.76 23.30 38.44
C ALA A 13 -10.50 21.96 38.49
N ALA A 14 -11.60 21.85 37.73
CA ALA A 14 -12.30 20.59 37.55
C ALA A 14 -11.34 19.58 36.90
N VAL A 15 -10.79 18.68 37.72
CA VAL A 15 -10.00 17.54 37.24
C VAL A 15 -10.92 16.69 36.39
N ALA A 16 -10.82 16.84 35.07
CA ALA A 16 -11.58 16.05 34.11
C ALA A 16 -11.29 14.58 34.41
N LYS A 17 -12.33 13.82 34.77
CA LYS A 17 -12.22 12.37 34.98
C LYS A 17 -11.52 11.76 33.76
N PRO A 18 -10.48 10.92 33.93
CA PRO A 18 -9.81 10.27 32.81
C PRO A 18 -10.87 9.54 32.00
N ARG A 19 -11.05 9.95 30.74
CA ARG A 19 -12.02 9.33 29.84
C ARG A 19 -11.61 7.87 29.70
N GLN A 20 -12.48 6.94 30.09
CA GLN A 20 -12.27 5.54 29.78
C GLN A 20 -12.08 5.39 28.26
N PRO A 21 -11.03 4.71 27.79
CA PRO A 21 -10.84 4.49 26.37
C PRO A 21 -12.05 3.70 25.86
N LYS A 22 -12.85 4.32 24.99
CA LYS A 22 -13.98 3.65 24.34
C LYS A 22 -13.42 2.45 23.57
N SER A 23 -14.08 1.29 23.65
CA SER A 23 -13.71 0.06 22.91
C SER A 23 -13.95 0.17 21.40
N THR A 24 -13.80 1.37 20.83
CA THR A 24 -14.21 1.72 19.47
C THR A 24 -13.14 1.45 18.42
N TYR A 25 -11.91 1.11 18.80
CA TYR A 25 -10.84 0.83 17.83
C TYR A 25 -11.20 -0.39 16.97
N VAL A 26 -11.27 -0.17 15.66
CA VAL A 26 -11.45 -1.27 14.70
C VAL A 26 -10.11 -1.98 14.56
N LYS A 27 -10.12 -3.31 14.63
CA LYS A 27 -8.89 -4.09 14.44
C LYS A 27 -8.65 -4.27 12.95
N VAL A 28 -7.51 -3.79 12.45
CA VAL A 28 -7.07 -4.06 11.08
C VAL A 28 -6.91 -5.57 10.91
N PRO A 29 -7.42 -6.16 9.82
CA PRO A 29 -7.24 -7.58 9.58
C PRO A 29 -5.76 -7.93 9.44
N VAL A 30 -5.39 -9.10 9.94
CA VAL A 30 -4.05 -9.64 9.72
C VAL A 30 -3.99 -10.15 8.28
N VAL A 31 -3.22 -9.46 7.45
CA VAL A 31 -2.91 -9.85 6.08
C VAL A 31 -1.44 -10.28 6.05
N PRO A 32 -1.15 -11.58 5.90
CA PRO A 32 0.19 -12.10 5.67
C PRO A 32 0.90 -11.38 4.54
N GLU A 33 2.19 -11.15 4.72
CA GLU A 33 3.03 -10.60 3.65
C GLU A 33 3.04 -11.56 2.45
N PRO A 34 2.75 -11.08 1.23
CA PRO A 34 2.80 -11.90 0.03
C PRO A 34 4.24 -12.38 -0.23
N THR A 35 4.45 -13.60 -0.71
CA THR A 35 5.80 -14.07 -1.11
C THR A 35 6.30 -13.41 -2.39
N THR A 36 5.39 -12.94 -3.24
CA THR A 36 5.64 -12.31 -4.54
C THR A 36 4.65 -11.16 -4.75
N CYS A 37 5.07 -10.12 -5.47
CA CYS A 37 4.20 -9.05 -5.94
C CYS A 37 3.28 -9.48 -7.08
N GLY A 38 3.51 -10.63 -7.69
CA GLY A 38 2.70 -11.19 -8.76
C GLY A 38 2.85 -10.44 -10.08
N LEU A 39 3.97 -9.72 -10.29
CA LEU A 39 4.21 -8.86 -11.44
C LEU A 39 4.18 -9.64 -12.76
N ALA A 40 4.74 -10.86 -12.77
CA ALA A 40 4.68 -11.74 -13.94
C ALA A 40 3.22 -12.03 -14.36
N ASN A 41 2.29 -12.17 -13.40
CA ASN A 41 0.87 -12.37 -13.71
C ASN A 41 0.19 -11.08 -14.19
N LEU A 42 0.64 -9.92 -13.71
CA LEU A 42 0.14 -8.61 -14.13
C LEU A 42 0.53 -8.28 -15.56
N LEU A 43 1.75 -8.64 -15.97
CA LEU A 43 2.29 -8.36 -17.31
C LEU A 43 1.92 -9.40 -18.37
N ARG A 44 1.55 -10.63 -17.97
CA ARG A 44 1.16 -11.72 -18.88
C ARG A 44 0.15 -11.34 -19.99
N PRO A 45 -0.84 -10.43 -19.79
CA PRO A 45 -1.80 -10.08 -20.84
C PRO A 45 -1.22 -9.27 -22.01
N GLN A 46 0.03 -8.82 -21.94
CA GLN A 46 0.58 -7.85 -22.89
C GLN A 46 1.78 -8.42 -23.65
N PRO A 47 1.55 -9.33 -24.63
CA PRO A 47 2.63 -9.94 -25.42
C PRO A 47 3.42 -8.90 -26.23
N ASP A 48 2.76 -7.83 -26.66
CA ASP A 48 3.36 -6.79 -27.51
C ASP A 48 4.34 -5.90 -26.73
N LEU A 49 4.23 -5.82 -25.40
CA LEU A 49 5.22 -5.11 -24.57
C LEU A 49 6.62 -5.70 -24.69
N PHE A 50 6.70 -7.00 -25.04
CA PHE A 50 7.97 -7.71 -25.14
C PHE A 50 8.62 -7.56 -26.51
N ALA A 51 7.92 -7.02 -27.51
CA ALA A 51 8.49 -6.76 -28.83
C ALA A 51 9.56 -5.65 -28.78
N ASP A 52 9.38 -4.65 -27.90
CA ASP A 52 10.32 -3.54 -27.67
C ASP A 52 11.01 -3.62 -26.30
N ALA A 53 10.90 -4.75 -25.59
CA ALA A 53 11.44 -4.92 -24.23
C ALA A 53 12.98 -4.93 -24.12
N THR A 54 13.70 -4.66 -25.23
CA THR A 54 15.13 -4.35 -25.19
C THR A 54 15.42 -3.04 -24.45
N PHE A 55 14.40 -2.20 -24.21
CA PHE A 55 14.53 -0.96 -23.44
C PHE A 55 13.88 -1.09 -22.06
N GLU A 56 14.71 -1.10 -21.02
CA GLU A 56 14.29 -1.16 -19.61
C GLU A 56 13.25 -0.07 -19.25
N GLY A 57 13.41 1.15 -19.77
CA GLY A 57 12.47 2.25 -19.51
C GLY A 57 11.04 1.93 -19.95
N ALA A 58 10.87 1.22 -21.07
CA ALA A 58 9.56 0.80 -21.56
C ALA A 58 8.97 -0.29 -20.65
N PHE A 59 9.78 -1.27 -20.26
CA PHE A 59 9.38 -2.33 -19.32
C PHE A 59 8.98 -1.78 -17.95
N VAL A 60 9.75 -0.83 -17.40
CA VAL A 60 9.44 -0.18 -16.13
C VAL A 60 8.10 0.57 -16.21
N SER A 61 7.92 1.39 -17.24
CA SER A 61 6.68 2.14 -17.45
C SER A 61 5.47 1.20 -17.55
N ALA A 62 5.64 0.07 -18.23
CA ALA A 62 4.60 -0.93 -18.38
C ALA A 62 4.28 -1.69 -17.08
N ALA A 63 5.31 -2.07 -16.32
CA ALA A 63 5.15 -2.68 -15.01
C ALA A 63 4.40 -1.76 -14.05
N GLU A 64 4.75 -0.48 -14.02
CA GLU A 64 4.06 0.52 -13.20
C GLU A 64 2.60 0.70 -13.64
N ALA A 65 2.35 0.81 -14.96
CA ALA A 65 1.00 0.91 -15.50
C ALA A 65 0.14 -0.31 -15.12
N ALA A 66 0.68 -1.53 -15.25
CA ALA A 66 -0.03 -2.77 -14.91
C ALA A 66 -0.36 -2.85 -13.41
N VAL A 67 0.54 -2.41 -12.54
CA VAL A 67 0.28 -2.31 -11.09
C VAL A 67 -0.82 -1.29 -10.81
N ARG A 68 -0.77 -0.09 -11.40
CA ARG A 68 -1.80 0.94 -11.19
C ARG A 68 -3.17 0.48 -11.69
N GLU A 69 -3.23 -0.17 -12.85
CA GLU A 69 -4.47 -0.74 -13.38
C GLU A 69 -5.04 -1.81 -12.43
N ALA A 70 -4.20 -2.73 -11.96
CA ALA A 70 -4.61 -3.77 -11.02
C ALA A 70 -5.03 -3.19 -9.66
N ALA A 71 -4.39 -2.12 -9.20
CA ALA A 71 -4.78 -1.39 -8.00
C ALA A 71 -6.17 -0.77 -8.16
N GLY A 72 -6.43 -0.13 -9.30
CA GLY A 72 -7.74 0.45 -9.62
C GLY A 72 -8.84 -0.61 -9.74
N ALA A 73 -8.54 -1.77 -10.33
CA ALA A 73 -9.46 -2.90 -10.39
C ALA A 73 -9.73 -3.50 -9.01
N ALA A 74 -8.70 -3.60 -8.16
CA ALA A 74 -8.85 -4.03 -6.77
C ALA A 74 -9.69 -3.03 -5.98
N TRP A 75 -9.41 -1.73 -6.09
CA TRP A 75 -10.18 -0.66 -5.44
C TRP A 75 -11.67 -0.79 -5.70
N LYS A 76 -12.07 -0.87 -6.97
CA LYS A 76 -13.49 -1.01 -7.38
C LYS A 76 -14.18 -2.23 -6.78
N ARG A 77 -13.43 -3.28 -6.42
CA ARG A 77 -13.97 -4.48 -5.77
C ARG A 77 -14.05 -4.33 -4.25
N LEU A 78 -13.18 -3.51 -3.67
CA LEU A 78 -13.12 -3.27 -2.22
C LEU A 78 -14.12 -2.21 -1.77
N ASP A 79 -14.26 -1.14 -2.56
CA ASP A 79 -15.16 0.00 -2.35
C ASP A 79 -16.59 -0.43 -2.68
N SER A 80 -17.18 -1.14 -1.73
CA SER A 80 -18.44 -1.86 -1.91
C SER A 80 -19.64 -0.92 -1.93
N ASN A 81 -19.52 0.22 -1.25
CA ASN A 81 -20.54 1.26 -1.18
C ASN A 81 -20.32 2.39 -2.21
N GLN A 82 -19.21 2.35 -2.97
CA GLN A 82 -18.85 3.31 -4.00
C GLN A 82 -18.74 4.75 -3.48
N ASP A 83 -18.32 4.91 -2.22
CA ASP A 83 -18.19 6.23 -1.61
C ASP A 83 -16.84 6.90 -1.94
N GLY A 84 -15.95 6.19 -2.65
CA GLY A 84 -14.62 6.67 -3.02
C GLY A 84 -13.61 6.62 -1.89
N ASN A 85 -13.93 5.96 -0.78
CA ASN A 85 -13.07 5.72 0.36
C ASN A 85 -13.20 4.27 0.84
N LEU A 86 -12.07 3.65 1.14
CA LEU A 86 -12.03 2.37 1.80
C LEU A 86 -11.99 2.54 3.31
N ASP A 87 -12.81 1.79 4.02
CA ASP A 87 -12.68 1.62 5.47
C ASP A 87 -12.15 0.24 5.88
N VAL A 88 -11.89 0.11 7.18
CA VAL A 88 -11.35 -1.13 7.78
C VAL A 88 -12.35 -2.28 7.68
N ASP A 89 -13.66 -2.01 7.67
CA ASP A 89 -14.69 -3.05 7.59
C ASP A 89 -14.76 -3.64 6.18
N GLU A 90 -14.64 -2.80 5.15
CA GLU A 90 -14.52 -3.22 3.75
C GLU A 90 -13.25 -4.04 3.51
N LEU A 91 -12.10 -3.55 4.00
CA LEU A 91 -10.86 -4.33 3.95
C LEU A 91 -11.01 -5.68 4.67
N SER A 92 -11.64 -5.68 5.85
CA SER A 92 -11.89 -6.91 6.62
C SER A 92 -12.83 -7.87 5.90
N ALA A 93 -13.84 -7.35 5.20
CA ALA A 93 -14.75 -8.16 4.39
C ALA A 93 -14.00 -8.82 3.23
N ALA A 94 -13.18 -8.04 2.52
CA ALA A 94 -12.38 -8.54 1.40
C ALA A 94 -11.37 -9.60 1.82
N VAL A 95 -10.62 -9.37 2.89
CA VAL A 95 -9.67 -10.35 3.44
C VAL A 95 -10.41 -11.64 3.81
N ARG A 96 -11.52 -11.54 4.56
CA ARG A 96 -12.35 -12.72 4.92
C ARG A 96 -12.87 -13.47 3.69
N ALA A 97 -13.27 -12.77 2.64
CA ALA A 97 -13.71 -13.40 1.41
C ALA A 97 -12.60 -14.22 0.74
N SER A 98 -11.35 -13.72 0.74
CA SER A 98 -10.19 -14.46 0.22
C SER A 98 -9.88 -15.73 1.02
N TRP A 99 -10.09 -15.72 2.34
CA TRP A 99 -9.83 -16.89 3.21
C TRP A 99 -10.86 -18.01 3.10
N LYS A 100 -12.11 -17.74 2.67
CA LYS A 100 -13.17 -18.76 2.60
C LYS A 100 -12.98 -19.78 1.46
N SER A 101 -12.05 -19.54 0.55
CA SER A 101 -11.66 -20.49 -0.48
C SER A 101 -10.90 -21.68 0.13
N LYS A 102 -11.46 -22.90 0.06
CA LYS A 102 -10.84 -24.16 0.59
C LYS A 102 -9.44 -24.46 0.04
N ARG A 103 -9.03 -23.76 -1.02
CA ARG A 103 -7.64 -23.69 -1.49
C ARG A 103 -7.30 -22.21 -1.47
N PHE A 104 -6.64 -21.74 -0.42
CA PHE A 104 -6.17 -20.36 -0.36
C PHE A 104 -5.14 -20.16 -1.47
N GLN A 105 -5.60 -19.70 -2.63
CA GLN A 105 -4.81 -19.09 -3.67
C GLN A 105 -5.23 -17.64 -3.67
N PRO A 106 -4.60 -16.80 -2.83
CA PRO A 106 -4.87 -15.38 -2.90
C PRO A 106 -4.58 -14.97 -4.35
N PRO A 107 -5.51 -14.32 -5.06
CA PRO A 107 -5.20 -13.82 -6.39
C PRO A 107 -3.98 -12.90 -6.23
N ALA A 108 -2.82 -13.36 -6.72
CA ALA A 108 -1.51 -12.84 -6.29
C ALA A 108 -1.45 -11.32 -6.43
N HIS A 109 -2.03 -10.79 -7.51
CA HIS A 109 -2.16 -9.38 -7.77
C HIS A 109 -3.03 -8.64 -6.72
N THR A 110 -4.23 -9.13 -6.40
CA THR A 110 -5.11 -8.45 -5.41
C THR A 110 -4.55 -8.53 -4.00
N TRP A 111 -3.85 -9.61 -3.65
CA TRP A 111 -3.36 -9.83 -2.30
C TRP A 111 -2.23 -8.88 -1.90
N VAL A 112 -1.35 -8.54 -2.85
CA VAL A 112 -0.32 -7.51 -2.62
C VAL A 112 -0.96 -6.18 -2.23
N PHE A 113 -2.07 -5.81 -2.88
CA PHE A 113 -2.80 -4.59 -2.55
C PHE A 113 -3.52 -4.68 -1.20
N LEU A 114 -4.13 -5.82 -0.87
CA LEU A 114 -4.73 -6.04 0.45
C LEU A 114 -3.70 -5.91 1.57
N TRP A 115 -2.49 -6.42 1.35
CA TRP A 115 -1.38 -6.29 2.29
C TRP A 115 -0.91 -4.84 2.43
N ALA A 116 -0.71 -4.13 1.31
CA ALA A 116 -0.28 -2.72 1.31
C ALA A 116 -1.32 -1.78 1.95
N LEU A 117 -2.61 -2.04 1.72
CA LEU A 117 -3.71 -1.34 2.39
C LEU A 117 -3.71 -1.63 3.90
N ALA A 118 -3.58 -2.89 4.30
CA ALA A 118 -3.53 -3.25 5.72
C ALA A 118 -2.35 -2.60 6.43
N ASP A 119 -1.18 -2.51 5.79
CA ASP A 119 -0.02 -1.78 6.31
C ASP A 119 -0.32 -0.29 6.49
N THR A 120 -0.93 0.33 5.48
CA THR A 120 -1.36 1.74 5.54
C THR A 120 -2.34 1.99 6.68
N PHE A 121 -3.34 1.13 6.86
CA PHE A 121 -4.28 1.26 7.98
C PHE A 121 -3.58 1.11 9.33
N ARG A 122 -2.64 0.17 9.49
CA ARG A 122 -1.88 0.01 10.75
C ARG A 122 -1.07 1.24 11.13
N ALA A 123 -0.58 1.99 10.13
CA ALA A 123 0.12 3.24 10.34
C ALA A 123 -0.80 4.42 10.70
N LYS A 124 -2.11 4.31 10.44
CA LYS A 124 -3.12 5.33 10.79
C LYS A 124 -3.67 5.12 12.19
N ASP A 125 -4.16 6.21 12.81
CA ASP A 125 -4.93 6.11 14.05
C ASP A 125 -6.28 5.42 13.78
N LEU A 126 -6.40 4.18 14.26
CA LEU A 126 -7.52 3.25 14.03
C LEU A 126 -8.82 3.61 14.75
N SER A 127 -9.08 4.90 14.92
CA SER A 127 -10.43 5.40 15.16
C SER A 127 -11.40 4.81 14.11
N ARG A 128 -12.69 4.64 14.43
CA ARG A 128 -13.70 4.14 13.47
C ARG A 128 -13.84 4.98 12.20
N SER A 129 -13.24 6.16 12.18
CA SER A 129 -13.18 7.09 11.06
C SER A 129 -11.95 6.92 10.18
N ALA A 130 -11.05 5.97 10.47
CA ALA A 130 -9.91 5.70 9.60
C ALA A 130 -10.41 5.26 8.22
N ARG A 131 -10.14 6.11 7.22
CA ARG A 131 -10.47 5.89 5.82
C ARG A 131 -9.20 6.05 4.99
N VAL A 132 -9.14 5.34 3.87
CA VAL A 132 -8.18 5.59 2.80
C VAL A 132 -9.02 6.09 1.63
N SER A 133 -8.77 7.31 1.18
CA SER A 133 -9.42 7.85 -0.02
C SER A 133 -8.76 7.34 -1.30
N ILE A 134 -9.44 7.48 -2.44
CA ILE A 134 -8.85 7.12 -3.73
C ILE A 134 -7.55 7.89 -4.03
N ALA A 135 -7.43 9.14 -3.58
CA ALA A 135 -6.20 9.93 -3.76
C ALA A 135 -5.06 9.40 -2.88
N GLU A 136 -5.36 8.91 -1.68
CA GLU A 136 -4.37 8.24 -0.84
C GLU A 136 -3.98 6.87 -1.40
N MET A 137 -4.85 6.23 -2.20
CA MET A 137 -4.52 4.96 -2.86
C MET A 137 -3.33 5.10 -3.80
N ASP A 138 -3.23 6.20 -4.54
CA ASP A 138 -2.08 6.46 -5.41
C ASP A 138 -0.78 6.47 -4.60
N GLN A 139 -0.79 7.02 -3.38
CA GLN A 139 0.36 7.01 -2.48
C GLN A 139 0.70 5.59 -1.98
N VAL A 140 -0.32 4.76 -1.72
CA VAL A 140 -0.13 3.35 -1.37
C VAL A 140 0.52 2.59 -2.52
N VAL A 141 0.06 2.83 -3.75
CA VAL A 141 0.64 2.23 -4.96
C VAL A 141 2.07 2.71 -5.18
N ASP A 142 2.35 4.00 -5.02
CA ASP A 142 3.70 4.55 -5.13
C ASP A 142 4.65 3.93 -4.09
N LYS A 143 4.19 3.73 -2.86
CA LYS A 143 4.95 3.04 -1.81
C LYS A 143 5.24 1.59 -2.20
N LEU A 144 4.26 0.88 -2.78
CA LEU A 144 4.44 -0.49 -3.26
C LEU A 144 5.46 -0.56 -4.40
N LEU A 145 5.37 0.35 -5.38
CA LEU A 145 6.27 0.42 -6.53
C LEU A 145 7.72 0.71 -6.13
N ARG A 146 7.93 1.39 -4.99
CA ARG A 146 9.27 1.65 -4.42
C ARG A 146 9.75 0.59 -3.45
N SER A 147 8.92 -0.40 -3.11
CA SER A 147 9.31 -1.45 -2.17
C SER A 147 10.42 -2.32 -2.76
N VAL A 148 11.45 -2.62 -1.96
CA VAL A 148 12.61 -3.43 -2.39
C VAL A 148 12.14 -4.74 -3.05
N LYS A 149 11.13 -5.38 -2.47
CA LYS A 149 10.55 -6.62 -3.00
C LYS A 149 9.99 -6.49 -4.41
N PHE A 150 9.25 -5.41 -4.68
CA PHE A 150 8.71 -5.16 -6.02
C PHE A 150 9.84 -4.93 -7.03
N LEU A 151 10.87 -4.18 -6.64
CA LEU A 151 12.00 -3.89 -7.51
C LEU A 151 12.82 -5.14 -7.82
N ASP A 152 13.08 -5.97 -6.81
CA ASP A 152 13.81 -7.24 -6.97
C ASP A 152 13.04 -8.16 -7.93
N GLU A 153 11.71 -8.27 -7.79
CA GLU A 153 10.87 -9.06 -8.69
C GLU A 153 10.82 -8.48 -10.11
N ARG A 154 10.71 -7.14 -10.23
CA ARG A 154 10.75 -6.44 -11.52
C ARG A 154 12.05 -6.70 -12.26
N ARG A 155 13.19 -6.60 -11.56
CA ARG A 155 14.50 -6.88 -12.13
C ARG A 155 14.63 -8.33 -12.56
N ALA A 156 14.28 -9.28 -11.68
CA ALA A 156 14.36 -10.70 -11.99
C ALA A 156 13.50 -11.06 -13.23
N LEU A 157 12.32 -10.45 -13.36
CA LEU A 157 11.45 -10.66 -14.51
C LEU A 157 12.02 -10.00 -15.79
N PHE A 158 12.61 -8.82 -15.68
CA PHE A 158 13.28 -8.18 -16.82
C PHE A 158 14.44 -9.04 -17.32
N ASP A 159 15.30 -9.52 -16.41
CA ASP A 159 16.45 -10.38 -16.74
C ASP A 159 16.01 -11.69 -17.41
N ASP A 160 14.88 -12.28 -16.98
CA ASP A 160 14.28 -13.49 -17.57
C ASP A 160 13.80 -13.25 -19.01
N ILE A 161 13.22 -12.08 -19.29
CA ILE A 161 12.67 -11.73 -20.61
C ILE A 161 13.78 -11.27 -21.58
N ALA A 162 14.66 -10.38 -21.13
CA ALA A 162 15.69 -9.77 -21.96
C ALA A 162 16.86 -10.75 -22.22
N GLY A 163 17.04 -11.74 -21.35
CA GLY A 163 18.14 -12.69 -21.40
C GLY A 163 19.38 -12.19 -20.63
N PRO A 164 20.32 -13.10 -20.31
CA PRO A 164 21.52 -12.75 -19.57
C PRO A 164 22.40 -11.79 -20.40
N GLY A 165 22.82 -10.68 -19.79
CA GLY A 165 23.74 -9.71 -20.42
C GLY A 165 23.06 -8.63 -21.25
N VAL A 166 21.76 -8.38 -21.06
CA VAL A 166 21.09 -7.18 -21.56
C VAL A 166 21.05 -6.14 -20.45
N GLY A 167 21.87 -5.09 -20.58
CA GLY A 167 21.93 -3.96 -19.64
C GLY A 167 23.20 -3.84 -18.81
N ASP A 168 24.21 -4.69 -19.05
CA ASP A 168 25.44 -4.72 -18.25
C ASP A 168 26.51 -3.69 -18.67
N GLU A 169 26.64 -3.24 -19.93
CA GLU A 169 27.65 -2.19 -20.22
C GLU A 169 27.28 -1.07 -21.23
N GLU A 170 26.14 -1.10 -21.92
CA GLU A 170 25.72 0.03 -22.79
C GLU A 170 24.24 0.49 -22.62
N GLY A 171 23.47 -0.13 -21.71
CA GLY A 171 22.03 0.12 -21.58
C GLY A 171 21.51 0.22 -20.14
N ALA A 172 21.63 1.42 -19.56
CA ALA A 172 20.73 2.05 -18.57
C ALA A 172 20.71 1.71 -17.05
N PHE A 173 21.18 0.58 -16.50
CA PHE A 173 21.15 0.41 -15.02
C PHE A 173 22.41 -0.20 -14.41
N SER A 174 23.44 0.65 -14.27
CA SER A 174 24.61 0.30 -13.46
C SER A 174 24.20 -0.04 -12.01
N LYS A 175 25.00 -0.87 -11.34
CA LYS A 175 24.87 -1.13 -9.89
C LYS A 175 24.73 0.17 -9.07
N ALA A 176 25.42 1.23 -9.49
CA ALA A 176 25.34 2.55 -8.85
C ALA A 176 23.97 3.21 -9.01
N THR A 177 23.33 3.08 -10.18
CA THR A 177 21.96 3.57 -10.42
C THR A 177 20.96 2.87 -9.50
N TRP A 178 21.13 1.57 -9.29
CA TRP A 178 20.33 0.78 -8.36
C TRP A 178 20.51 1.17 -6.89
N GLU A 179 21.75 1.44 -6.48
CA GLU A 179 22.04 1.91 -5.13
C GLU A 179 21.50 3.32 -4.88
N ALA A 180 21.58 4.21 -5.88
CA ALA A 180 21.03 5.57 -5.79
C ALA A 180 19.50 5.56 -5.63
N TRP A 181 18.79 4.70 -6.37
CA TRP A 181 17.34 4.62 -6.31
C TRP A 181 16.81 3.99 -5.01
N ARG A 182 17.56 3.04 -4.42
CA ARG A 182 17.24 2.52 -3.08
C ARG A 182 17.40 3.58 -1.97
N ALA A 183 18.19 4.62 -2.21
CA ALA A 183 18.50 5.65 -1.22
C ALA A 183 17.58 6.89 -1.28
N SER A 184 16.75 7.02 -2.32
CA SER A 184 15.84 8.16 -2.57
C SER A 184 14.39 7.86 -2.21
#